data_AF-A0A7X1KK67-F1
#
_entry.id   AF-A0A7X1KK67-F1
#
_cell.length_a   1.000
_cell.length_b   1.000
_cell.length_c   1.000
_cell.angle_alpha   90.00
_cell.angle_beta   90.00
_cell.angle_gamma   90.00
#
_symmetry.space_group_name_H-M   'P 1'
#
loop_
_entity.id
_entity.type
_entity.pdbx_description
1 polymer ?
#
loop_
_entity_poly.entity_id
_entity_poly.type
_entity_poly.pdbx_seq_one_letter_code
_entity_poly.pdbx_strand_id
1 'polypeptide(L)'
;MIDWRRGGWTGSINRWVRREVTEQLRENPVARRARYGLAHSALRRFFGSGSFGRFIIVYAAVNLTAVVAEALGAWLIPAWLPSWSMSGSAPLSELKTLILYVSSYLLGAQIGVLGVISLSLALVTLIAQREGSATDVQVYYHESFSFELVASCVALAVVLCAQLLWPLQFLLHRLGLGTDLQIFKLSLLGVHLAWLLVNLAAVAYFIATTFRFVQQSARETLRERYTANVVLPRDLTQRLRDQLYSLATKNLIGDEEEDRGRPTATFGFDFGAPWSVEIETPFDRPVVLHDVRMTWVRWVLRRWSARCERAAGQQPAPALNGLGHQGPFIWFTCQMRGVLHGDVSWCRRRGGVPLTAFEKFVLRRAFIFRSSRDEE
;
A
#
# COMPACT_ATOMS: atom_id res chain seq x y z
N MET A 1 -9.48 8.13 28.92
CA MET A 1 -8.48 8.94 28.22
C MET A 1 -7.82 8.14 27.10
N ILE A 2 -7.80 8.64 25.86
CA ILE A 2 -7.13 7.96 24.72
C ILE A 2 -5.61 8.04 24.88
N ASP A 3 -4.93 6.89 24.89
CA ASP A 3 -3.47 6.82 24.88
C ASP A 3 -2.92 6.96 23.46
N TRP A 4 -2.58 8.20 23.08
CA TRP A 4 -1.96 8.48 21.77
C TRP A 4 -0.55 7.91 21.62
N ARG A 5 0.12 7.45 22.70
CA ARG A 5 1.45 6.83 22.60
C ARG A 5 1.42 5.53 21.79
N ARG A 6 0.26 4.85 21.74
CA ARG A 6 0.04 3.70 20.85
C ARG A 6 0.25 4.02 19.36
N GLY A 7 0.05 5.28 18.95
CA GLY A 7 0.33 5.78 17.59
C GLY A 7 1.81 6.10 17.33
N GLY A 8 2.71 5.72 18.24
CA GLY A 8 4.13 6.06 18.23
C GLY A 8 4.41 7.47 18.78
N TRP A 9 5.64 7.95 18.60
CA TRP A 9 6.09 9.23 19.16
C TRP A 9 5.27 10.45 18.69
N THR A 10 4.73 10.42 17.48
CA THR A 10 3.88 11.50 16.93
C THR A 10 2.39 11.35 17.30
N GLY A 11 1.98 10.20 17.83
CA GLY A 11 0.56 9.88 18.02
C GLY A 11 -0.22 9.86 16.71
N SER A 12 0.31 9.19 15.68
CA SER A 12 -0.40 9.03 14.39
C SER A 12 -1.66 8.18 14.58
N ILE A 13 -2.80 8.69 14.10
CA ILE A 13 -4.08 7.97 14.14
C ILE A 13 -3.96 6.68 13.34
N ASN A 14 -3.39 6.73 12.13
CA ASN A 14 -3.28 5.53 11.29
C ASN A 14 -2.39 4.45 11.92
N ARG A 15 -1.30 4.83 12.59
CA ARG A 15 -0.47 3.85 13.32
C ARG A 15 -1.22 3.26 14.51
N TRP A 16 -1.97 4.08 15.24
CA TRP A 16 -2.80 3.64 16.36
C TRP A 16 -3.84 2.62 15.87
N VAL A 17 -4.60 2.97 14.84
CA VAL A 17 -5.64 2.11 14.24
C VAL A 17 -5.05 0.80 13.75
N ARG A 18 -3.94 0.85 13.01
CA ARG A 18 -3.30 -0.36 12.47
C ARG A 18 -2.90 -1.33 13.57
N ARG A 19 -2.40 -0.80 14.70
CA ARG A 19 -2.04 -1.60 15.87
C ARG A 19 -3.29 -2.20 16.52
N GLU A 20 -4.31 -1.40 16.76
CA GLU A 20 -5.58 -1.84 17.35
C GLU A 20 -6.25 -2.93 16.50
N VAL A 21 -6.34 -2.74 15.18
CA VAL A 21 -6.87 -3.75 14.24
C VAL A 21 -6.05 -5.04 14.31
N THR A 22 -4.71 -4.93 14.38
CA THR A 22 -3.85 -6.11 14.50
C THR A 22 -4.07 -6.86 15.82
N GLU A 23 -4.25 -6.13 16.92
CA GLU A 23 -4.53 -6.70 18.24
C GLU A 23 -5.92 -7.39 18.26
N GLN A 24 -6.97 -6.73 17.76
CA GLN A 24 -8.31 -7.30 17.65
C GLN A 24 -8.37 -8.56 16.77
N LEU A 25 -7.67 -8.56 15.63
CA LEU A 25 -7.56 -9.74 14.75
C LEU A 25 -6.67 -10.84 15.33
N ARG A 26 -5.81 -10.52 16.31
CA ARG A 26 -5.01 -11.51 17.04
C ARG A 26 -5.80 -12.17 18.15
N GLU A 27 -6.68 -11.44 18.81
CA GLU A 27 -7.50 -11.97 19.90
C GLU A 27 -8.72 -12.74 19.38
N ASN A 28 -9.23 -12.40 18.20
CA ASN A 28 -10.39 -13.07 17.62
C ASN A 28 -10.09 -14.52 17.16
N PRO A 29 -10.70 -15.56 17.77
CA PRO A 29 -10.44 -16.96 17.43
C PRO A 29 -10.96 -17.36 16.04
N VAL A 30 -12.00 -16.68 15.52
CA VAL A 30 -12.52 -16.90 14.16
C VAL A 30 -11.53 -16.34 13.14
N ALA A 31 -11.06 -15.11 13.35
CA ALA A 31 -10.06 -14.49 12.47
C ALA A 31 -8.76 -15.30 12.46
N ARG A 32 -8.34 -15.86 13.60
CA ARG A 32 -7.17 -16.74 13.69
C ARG A 32 -7.31 -18.03 12.88
N ARG A 33 -8.48 -18.68 12.95
CA ARG A 33 -8.76 -19.91 12.18
C ARG A 33 -8.79 -19.65 10.68
N ALA A 34 -9.23 -18.46 10.29
CA ALA A 34 -9.31 -18.03 8.89
C ALA A 34 -8.00 -17.46 8.32
N ARG A 35 -6.89 -17.44 9.07
CA ARG A 35 -5.62 -16.88 8.58
C ARG A 35 -5.07 -17.67 7.40
N TYR A 36 -4.41 -16.94 6.50
CA TYR A 36 -3.68 -17.55 5.41
C TYR A 36 -2.52 -18.40 5.91
N GLY A 37 -2.36 -19.58 5.32
CA GLY A 37 -1.18 -20.41 5.52
C GLY A 37 0.09 -19.77 4.96
N LEU A 38 1.25 -20.34 5.29
CA LEU A 38 2.56 -19.82 4.87
C LEU A 38 2.70 -19.77 3.34
N ALA A 39 2.27 -20.82 2.64
CA ALA A 39 2.35 -20.89 1.18
C ALA A 39 1.52 -19.78 0.51
N HIS A 40 0.26 -19.59 0.93
CA HIS A 40 -0.57 -18.51 0.43
C HIS A 40 0.02 -17.14 0.78
N SER A 41 0.57 -16.97 1.98
CA SER A 41 1.21 -15.72 2.38
C SER A 41 2.44 -15.39 1.53
N ALA A 42 3.23 -16.40 1.16
CA ALA A 42 4.37 -16.26 0.26
C ALA A 42 3.93 -15.88 -1.16
N LEU A 43 2.92 -16.56 -1.72
CA LEU A 43 2.32 -16.21 -3.00
C LEU A 43 1.75 -14.80 -2.98
N ARG A 44 0.99 -14.43 -1.94
CA ARG A 44 0.44 -13.09 -1.77
C ARG A 44 1.52 -12.02 -1.66
N ARG A 45 2.67 -12.31 -1.05
CA ARG A 45 3.78 -11.36 -0.98
C ARG A 45 4.44 -11.16 -2.35
N PHE A 46 4.52 -12.21 -3.15
CA PHE A 46 5.05 -12.15 -4.52
C PHE A 46 4.08 -11.46 -5.49
N PHE A 47 2.80 -11.87 -5.47
CA PHE A 47 1.77 -11.45 -6.41
C PHE A 47 0.96 -10.23 -5.96
N GLY A 48 0.67 -10.06 -4.67
CA GLY A 48 -0.35 -9.13 -4.15
C GLY A 48 -0.06 -7.63 -4.29
N SER A 49 0.92 -7.28 -5.12
CA SER A 49 1.20 -5.91 -5.58
C SER A 49 1.89 -5.90 -6.95
N GLY A 50 1.85 -7.03 -7.67
CA GLY A 50 2.51 -7.23 -8.95
C GLY A 50 1.57 -6.90 -10.11
N SER A 51 1.70 -5.70 -10.66
CA SER A 51 1.17 -5.42 -12.00
C SER A 51 2.14 -5.97 -13.06
N PHE A 52 1.63 -6.22 -14.27
CA PHE A 52 2.47 -6.57 -15.43
C PHE A 52 3.69 -5.64 -15.54
N GLY A 53 3.47 -4.32 -15.46
CA GLY A 53 4.54 -3.32 -15.54
C GLY A 53 5.59 -3.49 -14.44
N ARG A 54 5.19 -3.81 -13.20
CA ARG A 54 6.14 -4.05 -12.11
C ARG A 54 7.00 -5.28 -12.37
N PHE A 55 6.43 -6.38 -12.88
CA PHE A 55 7.20 -7.57 -13.21
C PHE A 55 8.26 -7.28 -14.29
N ILE A 56 7.88 -6.52 -15.33
CA ILE A 56 8.82 -6.05 -16.36
C ILE A 56 9.91 -5.14 -15.77
N ILE A 57 9.56 -4.20 -14.89
CA ILE A 57 10.54 -3.30 -14.24
C ILE A 57 11.52 -4.09 -13.37
N VAL A 58 11.04 -5.02 -12.55
CA VAL A 58 11.89 -5.88 -11.71
C VAL A 58 12.83 -6.69 -12.58
N TYR A 59 12.32 -7.27 -13.67
CA TYR A 59 13.16 -8.00 -14.62
C TYR A 59 14.20 -7.10 -15.30
N ALA A 60 13.80 -5.92 -15.77
CA ALA A 60 14.70 -4.97 -16.40
C ALA A 60 15.83 -4.57 -15.44
N ALA A 61 15.53 -4.38 -14.15
CA ALA A 61 16.53 -4.11 -13.13
C ALA A 61 17.49 -5.30 -12.92
N VAL A 62 16.98 -6.53 -12.88
CA VAL A 62 17.82 -7.75 -12.77
C VAL A 62 18.70 -7.92 -14.01
N ASN A 63 18.15 -7.74 -15.21
CA ASN A 63 18.90 -7.84 -16.46
C ASN A 63 19.97 -6.74 -16.57
N LEU A 64 19.63 -5.49 -16.23
CA LEU A 64 20.58 -4.39 -16.17
C LEU A 64 21.70 -4.68 -15.17
N THR A 65 21.36 -5.20 -13.99
CA THR A 65 22.35 -5.60 -12.98
C THR A 65 23.29 -6.68 -13.51
N ALA A 66 22.76 -7.67 -14.24
CA ALA A 66 23.57 -8.71 -14.87
C ALA A 66 24.51 -8.15 -15.95
N VAL A 67 24.03 -7.22 -16.79
CA VAL A 67 24.84 -6.56 -17.83
C VAL A 67 25.92 -5.66 -17.23
N VAL A 68 25.60 -4.91 -16.16
CA VAL A 68 26.59 -4.10 -15.43
C VAL A 68 27.62 -5.00 -14.74
N ALA A 69 27.19 -6.10 -14.13
CA ALA A 69 28.09 -7.07 -13.54
C ALA A 69 29.02 -7.71 -14.58
N GLU A 70 28.52 -8.00 -15.79
CA GLU A 70 29.33 -8.46 -16.92
C GLU A 70 30.39 -7.43 -17.29
N ALA A 71 30.00 -6.17 -17.51
CA ALA A 71 30.91 -5.09 -17.88
C ALA A 71 31.98 -4.83 -16.79
N LEU A 72 31.58 -4.82 -15.52
CA LEU A 72 32.50 -4.66 -14.39
C LEU A 72 33.43 -5.86 -14.24
N GLY A 73 32.92 -7.07 -14.44
CA GLY A 73 33.73 -8.29 -14.44
C GLY A 73 34.80 -8.25 -15.53
N ALA A 74 34.43 -7.85 -16.74
CA ALA A 74 35.33 -7.65 -17.87
C ALA A 74 36.47 -6.67 -17.52
N TRP A 75 36.13 -5.58 -16.87
CA TRP A 75 37.04 -4.47 -16.61
C TRP A 75 37.97 -4.71 -15.41
N LEU A 76 37.42 -5.21 -14.29
CA LEU A 76 38.14 -5.27 -13.02
C LEU A 76 39.00 -6.54 -12.87
N ILE A 77 38.49 -7.70 -13.29
CA ILE A 77 39.15 -8.98 -12.95
C ILE A 77 39.00 -10.03 -14.07
N PRO A 78 39.55 -9.80 -15.28
CA PRO A 78 39.47 -10.76 -16.38
C PRO A 78 40.08 -12.13 -16.03
N ALA A 79 41.08 -12.15 -15.14
CA ALA A 79 41.78 -13.38 -14.73
C ALA A 79 41.01 -14.28 -13.76
N TRP A 80 39.98 -13.78 -13.07
CA TRP A 80 39.17 -14.57 -12.12
C TRP A 80 37.89 -15.09 -12.75
N LEU A 81 37.62 -14.70 -14.00
CA LEU A 81 36.43 -15.15 -14.69
C LEU A 81 36.61 -16.62 -15.09
N PRO A 82 35.61 -17.47 -14.83
CA PRO A 82 35.72 -18.89 -15.10
C PRO A 82 35.91 -19.14 -16.60
N SER A 83 37.13 -19.57 -16.96
CA SER A 83 37.53 -19.87 -18.34
C SER A 83 36.68 -20.98 -18.98
N TRP A 84 36.07 -21.84 -18.16
CA TRP A 84 35.10 -22.86 -18.61
C TRP A 84 33.85 -22.26 -19.28
N SER A 85 33.56 -20.97 -19.08
CA SER A 85 32.36 -20.31 -19.62
C SER A 85 32.61 -19.46 -20.87
N MET A 86 33.84 -19.41 -21.39
CA MET A 86 34.23 -18.60 -22.56
C MET A 86 33.74 -19.19 -23.89
N SER A 87 33.14 -18.36 -24.75
CA SER A 87 32.73 -18.72 -26.12
C SER A 87 33.96 -19.10 -26.97
N GLY A 88 34.24 -20.39 -27.17
CA GLY A 88 35.28 -20.83 -28.11
C GLY A 88 35.85 -22.24 -27.93
N SER A 89 35.67 -22.90 -26.79
CA SER A 89 36.11 -24.30 -26.64
C SER A 89 35.00 -25.29 -27.04
N ALA A 90 35.39 -26.42 -27.65
CA ALA A 90 34.49 -27.41 -28.26
C ALA A 90 33.24 -27.83 -27.45
N PRO A 91 33.25 -27.96 -26.11
CA PRO A 91 32.03 -28.26 -25.33
C PRO A 91 31.05 -27.08 -25.15
N LEU A 92 31.34 -25.85 -25.63
CA LEU A 92 30.49 -24.67 -25.41
C LEU A 92 29.52 -24.32 -26.54
N SER A 93 29.68 -24.89 -27.74
CA SER A 93 28.60 -24.86 -28.74
C SER A 93 27.35 -25.54 -28.19
N GLU A 94 27.53 -26.57 -27.35
CA GLU A 94 26.47 -27.26 -26.63
C GLU A 94 25.81 -26.36 -25.58
N LEU A 95 26.55 -25.50 -24.86
CA LEU A 95 25.98 -24.61 -23.85
C LEU A 95 25.09 -23.52 -24.46
N LYS A 96 25.53 -22.90 -25.56
CA LYS A 96 24.71 -21.90 -26.28
C LYS A 96 23.43 -22.53 -26.81
N THR A 97 23.56 -23.74 -27.33
CA THR A 97 22.45 -24.55 -27.84
C THR A 97 21.50 -24.95 -26.71
N LEU A 98 22.03 -25.34 -25.55
CA LEU A 98 21.26 -25.65 -24.33
C LEU A 98 20.46 -24.42 -23.88
N ILE A 99 21.10 -23.25 -23.76
CA ILE A 99 20.42 -22.02 -23.35
C ILE A 99 19.25 -21.72 -24.30
N LEU A 100 19.48 -21.81 -25.62
CA LEU A 100 18.45 -21.54 -26.61
C LEU A 100 17.29 -22.55 -26.53
N TYR A 101 17.59 -23.85 -26.48
CA TYR A 101 16.56 -24.88 -26.38
C TYR A 101 15.77 -24.79 -25.08
N VAL A 102 16.45 -24.64 -23.94
CA VAL A 102 15.77 -24.50 -22.64
C VAL A 102 14.89 -23.26 -22.66
N SER A 103 15.36 -22.11 -23.14
CA SER A 103 14.53 -20.90 -23.28
C SER A 103 13.30 -21.14 -24.16
N SER A 104 13.43 -21.85 -25.28
CA SER A 104 12.29 -22.22 -26.14
C SER A 104 11.30 -23.14 -25.42
N TYR A 105 11.77 -24.14 -24.67
CA TYR A 105 10.90 -25.01 -23.86
C TYR A 105 10.21 -24.26 -22.72
N LEU A 106 10.89 -23.33 -22.05
CA LEU A 106 10.30 -22.47 -21.02
C LEU A 106 9.18 -21.61 -21.61
N LEU A 107 9.38 -21.04 -22.80
CA LEU A 107 8.36 -20.27 -23.50
C LEU A 107 7.14 -21.15 -23.86
N GLY A 108 7.37 -22.35 -24.40
CA GLY A 108 6.31 -23.30 -24.71
C GLY A 108 5.51 -23.72 -23.47
N ALA A 109 6.19 -24.02 -22.36
CA ALA A 109 5.56 -24.32 -21.08
C ALA A 109 4.72 -23.13 -20.57
N GLN A 110 5.23 -21.91 -20.70
CA GLN A 110 4.54 -20.70 -20.26
C GLN A 110 3.26 -20.42 -21.08
N ILE A 111 3.27 -20.69 -22.38
CA ILE A 111 2.09 -20.61 -23.24
C ILE A 111 1.07 -21.68 -22.85
N GLY A 112 1.51 -22.92 -22.60
CA GLY A 112 0.64 -24.00 -22.12
C GLY A 112 -0.05 -23.66 -20.80
N VAL A 113 0.69 -23.08 -19.85
CA VAL A 113 0.16 -22.57 -18.58
C VAL A 113 -0.93 -21.52 -18.80
N LEU A 114 -0.71 -20.55 -19.69
CA LEU A 114 -1.71 -19.52 -20.01
C LEU A 114 -2.98 -20.15 -20.60
N GLY A 115 -2.84 -21.18 -21.44
CA GLY A 115 -3.97 -21.94 -21.98
C GLY A 115 -4.81 -22.61 -20.89
N VAL A 116 -4.16 -23.25 -19.91
CA VAL A 116 -4.84 -23.87 -18.76
C VAL A 116 -5.58 -22.83 -17.93
N ILE A 117 -4.94 -21.70 -17.60
CA ILE A 117 -5.57 -20.62 -16.83
C ILE A 117 -6.79 -20.08 -17.59
N SER A 118 -6.67 -19.83 -18.90
CA SER A 118 -7.76 -19.32 -19.73
C SER A 118 -8.97 -20.26 -19.73
N LEU A 119 -8.74 -21.57 -19.88
CA LEU A 119 -9.82 -22.57 -19.85
C LEU A 119 -10.52 -22.60 -18.48
N SER A 120 -9.76 -22.56 -17.39
CA SER A 120 -10.32 -22.54 -16.04
C SER A 120 -11.12 -21.27 -15.75
N LEU A 121 -10.63 -20.10 -16.17
CA LEU A 121 -11.37 -18.83 -16.01
C LEU A 121 -12.67 -18.83 -16.80
N ALA A 122 -12.66 -19.35 -18.03
CA ALA A 122 -13.87 -19.51 -18.82
C ALA A 122 -14.90 -20.42 -18.13
N LEU A 123 -14.45 -21.55 -17.58
CA LEU A 123 -15.31 -22.48 -16.84
C LEU A 123 -15.93 -21.83 -15.60
N VAL A 124 -15.14 -21.14 -14.77
CA VAL A 124 -15.64 -20.48 -13.56
C VAL A 124 -16.62 -19.36 -13.91
N THR A 125 -16.33 -18.60 -14.96
CA THR A 125 -17.22 -17.53 -15.43
C THR A 125 -18.58 -18.10 -15.86
N LEU A 126 -18.59 -19.21 -16.60
CA LEU A 126 -19.82 -19.88 -17.01
C LEU A 126 -20.63 -20.41 -15.80
N ILE A 127 -19.95 -21.03 -14.83
CA ILE A 127 -20.60 -21.52 -13.60
C ILE A 127 -21.23 -20.36 -12.83
N ALA A 128 -20.48 -19.26 -12.67
CA ALA A 128 -20.97 -18.11 -11.93
C ALA A 128 -22.12 -17.38 -12.61
N GLN A 129 -22.12 -17.29 -13.94
CA GLN A 129 -23.25 -16.76 -14.71
C GLN A 129 -24.51 -17.60 -14.50
N ARG A 130 -24.37 -18.93 -14.46
CA ARG A 130 -25.50 -19.84 -14.21
C ARG A 130 -26.09 -19.69 -12.80
N GLU A 131 -25.25 -19.43 -11.81
CA GLU A 131 -25.67 -19.35 -10.40
C GLU A 131 -26.03 -17.92 -9.94
N GLY A 132 -25.83 -16.89 -10.79
CA GLY A 132 -26.17 -15.51 -10.46
C GLY A 132 -25.31 -14.88 -9.36
N SER A 133 -24.10 -15.40 -9.10
CA SER A 133 -23.27 -15.01 -7.95
C SER A 133 -22.07 -14.12 -8.34
N ALA A 134 -22.34 -12.91 -8.82
CA ALA A 134 -21.30 -11.97 -9.26
C ALA A 134 -20.29 -11.59 -8.16
N THR A 135 -20.72 -11.52 -6.90
CA THR A 135 -19.85 -11.20 -5.76
C THR A 135 -18.88 -12.33 -5.44
N ASP A 136 -19.29 -13.59 -5.60
CA ASP A 136 -18.41 -14.74 -5.36
C ASP A 136 -17.28 -14.83 -6.37
N VAL A 137 -17.54 -14.40 -7.60
CA VAL A 137 -16.52 -14.32 -8.66
C VAL A 137 -15.42 -13.35 -8.28
N GLN A 138 -15.75 -12.20 -7.70
CA GLN A 138 -14.75 -11.23 -7.25
C GLN A 138 -13.90 -11.81 -6.11
N VAL A 139 -14.52 -12.49 -5.14
CA VAL A 139 -13.81 -13.20 -4.08
C VAL A 139 -12.89 -14.28 -4.65
N TYR A 140 -13.38 -15.04 -5.62
CA TYR A 140 -12.60 -16.06 -6.33
C TYR A 140 -11.39 -15.47 -7.04
N TYR A 141 -11.56 -14.40 -7.83
CA TYR A 141 -10.44 -13.80 -8.56
C TYR A 141 -9.36 -13.28 -7.62
N HIS A 142 -9.75 -12.68 -6.51
CA HIS A 142 -8.82 -12.20 -5.49
C HIS A 142 -8.12 -13.36 -4.76
N GLU A 143 -8.85 -14.40 -4.35
CA GLU A 143 -8.28 -15.53 -3.59
C GLU A 143 -7.40 -16.43 -4.45
N SER A 144 -7.69 -16.52 -5.75
CA SER A 144 -6.92 -17.33 -6.72
C SER A 144 -5.72 -16.60 -7.33
N PHE A 145 -5.56 -15.30 -7.07
CA PHE A 145 -4.55 -14.43 -7.71
C PHE A 145 -4.60 -14.44 -9.24
N SER A 146 -5.80 -14.64 -9.80
CA SER A 146 -5.98 -14.88 -11.23
C SER A 146 -5.35 -13.79 -12.10
N PHE A 147 -5.58 -12.51 -11.78
CA PHE A 147 -5.05 -11.39 -12.56
C PHE A 147 -3.53 -11.27 -12.44
N GLU A 148 -3.00 -11.38 -11.23
CA GLU A 148 -1.57 -11.26 -10.95
C GLU A 148 -0.78 -12.44 -11.53
N LEU A 149 -1.38 -13.64 -11.49
CA LEU A 149 -0.83 -14.85 -12.11
C LEU A 149 -0.75 -14.69 -13.62
N VAL A 150 -1.85 -14.28 -14.28
CA VAL A 150 -1.86 -14.03 -15.72
C VAL A 150 -0.84 -12.95 -16.08
N ALA A 151 -0.78 -11.86 -15.32
CA ALA A 151 0.18 -10.79 -15.55
C ALA A 151 1.64 -11.27 -15.43
N SER A 152 1.96 -12.11 -14.45
CA SER A 152 3.30 -12.71 -14.27
C SER A 152 3.65 -13.68 -15.40
N CYS A 153 2.69 -14.52 -15.81
CA CYS A 153 2.83 -15.46 -16.91
C CYS A 153 3.09 -14.74 -18.25
N VAL A 154 2.32 -13.70 -18.54
CA VAL A 154 2.49 -12.87 -19.74
C VAL A 154 3.81 -12.09 -19.66
N ALA A 155 4.16 -11.53 -18.49
CA ALA A 155 5.44 -10.85 -18.31
C ALA A 155 6.62 -11.77 -18.58
N LEU A 156 6.62 -13.00 -18.04
CA LEU A 156 7.68 -13.97 -18.29
C LEU A 156 7.73 -14.38 -19.78
N ALA A 157 6.58 -14.56 -20.44
CA ALA A 157 6.55 -14.85 -21.87
C ALA A 157 7.17 -13.71 -22.71
N VAL A 158 6.80 -12.45 -22.43
CA VAL A 158 7.38 -11.26 -23.09
C VAL A 158 8.88 -11.19 -22.84
N VAL A 159 9.31 -11.44 -21.60
CA VAL A 159 10.72 -11.45 -21.21
C VAL A 159 11.49 -12.51 -21.98
N LEU A 160 10.99 -13.74 -22.05
CA LEU A 160 11.62 -14.83 -22.80
C LEU A 160 11.70 -14.50 -24.30
N CYS A 161 10.64 -13.94 -24.88
CA CYS A 161 10.65 -13.48 -26.27
C CYS A 161 11.71 -12.39 -26.52
N ALA A 162 11.78 -11.37 -25.66
CA ALA A 162 12.77 -10.31 -25.77
C ALA A 162 14.20 -10.84 -25.58
N GLN A 163 14.37 -11.82 -24.71
CA GLN A 163 15.65 -12.44 -24.42
C GLN A 163 16.17 -13.30 -25.57
N LEU A 164 15.33 -13.85 -26.45
CA LEU A 164 15.81 -14.54 -27.65
C LEU A 164 16.76 -13.66 -28.48
N LEU A 165 16.56 -12.34 -28.45
CA LEU A 165 17.38 -11.35 -29.16
C LEU A 165 18.54 -10.81 -28.32
N TRP A 166 18.55 -11.02 -27.00
CA TRP A 166 19.58 -10.51 -26.07
C TRP A 166 20.01 -9.06 -26.33
N PRO A 167 19.09 -8.08 -26.43
CA PRO A 167 19.39 -6.76 -26.98
C PRO A 167 20.41 -5.95 -26.16
N LEU A 168 20.36 -6.03 -24.83
CA LEU A 168 21.30 -5.29 -23.96
C LEU A 168 22.70 -5.88 -24.03
N GLN A 169 22.82 -7.20 -24.00
CA GLN A 169 24.10 -7.89 -24.14
C GLN A 169 24.68 -7.64 -25.53
N PHE A 170 23.85 -7.70 -26.59
CA PHE A 170 24.27 -7.34 -27.94
C PHE A 170 24.84 -5.91 -28.01
N LEU A 171 24.16 -4.95 -27.38
CA LEU A 171 24.66 -3.57 -27.31
C LEU A 171 25.98 -3.48 -26.54
N LEU A 172 26.11 -4.19 -25.41
CA LEU A 172 27.34 -4.22 -24.61
C LEU A 172 28.53 -4.75 -25.42
N HIS A 173 28.32 -5.84 -26.18
CA HIS A 173 29.35 -6.40 -27.06
C HIS A 173 29.70 -5.46 -28.20
N ARG A 174 28.70 -4.78 -28.79
CA ARG A 174 28.91 -3.80 -29.85
C ARG A 174 29.72 -2.58 -29.38
N LEU A 175 29.63 -2.24 -28.10
CA LEU A 175 30.44 -1.18 -27.47
C LEU A 175 31.84 -1.64 -27.05
N GLY A 176 32.20 -2.91 -27.28
CA GLY A 176 33.51 -3.45 -26.90
C GLY A 176 33.70 -3.66 -25.39
N LEU A 177 32.61 -3.58 -24.61
CA LEU A 177 32.60 -3.76 -23.16
C LEU A 177 32.07 -5.14 -22.73
N GLY A 178 31.66 -5.95 -23.71
CA GLY A 178 31.11 -7.29 -23.47
C GLY A 178 32.18 -8.35 -23.24
N THR A 179 31.80 -9.44 -22.60
CA THR A 179 32.65 -10.62 -22.43
C THR A 179 32.12 -11.80 -23.20
N ASP A 180 33.01 -12.69 -23.64
CA ASP A 180 32.62 -13.96 -24.26
C ASP A 180 32.02 -14.98 -23.28
N LEU A 181 31.83 -14.60 -22.01
CA LEU A 181 31.40 -15.47 -20.93
C LEU A 181 29.89 -15.72 -20.97
N GLN A 182 29.51 -16.99 -21.04
CA GLN A 182 28.10 -17.39 -21.03
C GLN A 182 27.50 -17.47 -19.62
N ILE A 183 28.31 -17.33 -18.55
CA ILE A 183 27.84 -17.48 -17.16
C ILE A 183 26.74 -16.49 -16.79
N PHE A 184 26.79 -15.26 -17.31
CA PHE A 184 25.76 -14.24 -17.10
C PHE A 184 24.44 -14.60 -17.79
N LYS A 185 24.50 -15.24 -18.97
CA LYS A 185 23.31 -15.73 -19.66
C LYS A 185 22.73 -16.96 -18.95
N LEU A 186 23.59 -17.84 -18.44
CA LEU A 186 23.19 -19.01 -17.67
C LEU A 186 22.54 -18.62 -16.33
N SER A 187 23.08 -17.62 -15.63
CA SER A 187 22.48 -17.14 -14.38
C SER A 187 21.12 -16.50 -14.62
N LEU A 188 20.96 -15.72 -15.68
CA LEU A 188 19.67 -15.19 -16.10
C LEU A 188 18.69 -16.31 -16.45
N LEU A 189 19.11 -17.34 -17.18
CA LEU A 189 18.29 -18.53 -17.44
C LEU A 189 17.82 -19.19 -16.14
N GLY A 190 18.69 -19.28 -15.13
CA GLY A 190 18.33 -19.77 -13.79
C GLY A 190 17.25 -18.91 -13.12
N VAL A 191 17.30 -17.59 -13.27
CA VAL A 191 16.25 -16.68 -12.81
C VAL A 191 14.93 -16.93 -13.54
N HIS A 192 14.95 -17.15 -14.86
CA HIS A 192 13.74 -17.48 -15.63
C HIS A 192 13.14 -18.80 -15.21
N LEU A 193 13.97 -19.83 -14.98
CA LEU A 193 13.50 -21.12 -14.48
C LEU A 193 12.86 -20.98 -13.11
N ALA A 194 13.50 -20.25 -12.18
CA ALA A 194 12.95 -19.99 -10.86
C ALA A 194 11.61 -19.25 -10.95
N TRP A 195 11.49 -18.26 -11.83
CA TRP A 195 10.24 -17.53 -12.07
C TRP A 195 9.16 -18.47 -12.64
N LEU A 196 9.49 -19.32 -13.63
CA LEU A 196 8.55 -20.30 -14.16
C LEU A 196 8.06 -21.26 -13.06
N LEU A 197 8.94 -21.75 -12.18
CA LEU A 197 8.56 -22.62 -11.06
C LEU A 197 7.59 -21.91 -10.10
N VAL A 198 7.79 -20.62 -9.82
CA VAL A 198 6.83 -19.82 -9.04
C VAL A 198 5.49 -19.71 -9.76
N ASN A 199 5.49 -19.47 -11.07
CA ASN A 199 4.25 -19.45 -11.88
C ASN A 199 3.55 -20.81 -11.84
N LEU A 200 4.26 -21.93 -12.00
CA LEU A 200 3.69 -23.28 -11.93
C LEU A 200 3.11 -23.61 -10.56
N ALA A 201 3.80 -23.24 -9.48
CA ALA A 201 3.27 -23.40 -8.12
C ALA A 201 2.00 -22.57 -7.92
N ALA A 202 1.96 -21.35 -8.45
CA ALA A 202 0.78 -20.50 -8.42
C ALA A 202 -0.38 -21.04 -9.27
N VAL A 203 -0.09 -21.66 -10.43
CA VAL A 203 -1.10 -22.36 -11.25
C VAL A 203 -1.68 -23.56 -10.53
N ALA A 204 -0.85 -24.38 -9.91
CA ALA A 204 -1.31 -25.50 -9.11
C ALA A 204 -2.22 -25.03 -7.97
N TYR A 205 -1.85 -23.94 -7.30
CA TYR A 205 -2.70 -23.30 -6.29
C TYR A 205 -4.01 -22.74 -6.87
N PHE A 206 -3.94 -22.06 -8.02
CA PHE A 206 -5.10 -21.52 -8.73
C PHE A 206 -6.10 -22.62 -9.13
N ILE A 207 -5.62 -23.74 -9.67
CA ILE A 207 -6.45 -24.91 -10.03
C ILE A 207 -7.08 -25.53 -8.78
N ALA A 208 -6.30 -25.70 -7.70
CA ALA A 208 -6.83 -26.23 -6.44
C ALA A 208 -7.92 -25.32 -5.85
N THR A 209 -7.74 -24.00 -5.93
CA THR A 209 -8.74 -23.00 -5.51
C THR A 209 -9.96 -23.02 -6.43
N THR A 210 -9.78 -23.23 -7.73
CA THR A 210 -10.87 -23.40 -8.71
C THR A 210 -11.75 -24.59 -8.37
N PHE A 211 -11.15 -25.77 -8.13
CA PHE A 211 -11.92 -26.96 -7.74
C PHE A 211 -12.67 -26.77 -6.42
N ARG A 212 -12.05 -26.11 -5.45
CA ARG A 212 -12.72 -25.75 -4.19
C ARG A 212 -13.86 -24.78 -4.42
N PHE A 213 -13.72 -23.81 -5.31
CA PHE A 213 -14.78 -22.86 -5.62
C PHE A 213 -16.02 -23.53 -6.23
N VAL A 214 -15.84 -24.56 -7.05
CA VAL A 214 -16.96 -25.34 -7.61
C VAL A 214 -17.75 -26.07 -6.50
N GLN A 215 -17.12 -26.40 -5.37
CA GLN A 215 -17.80 -27.03 -4.23
C GLN A 215 -18.47 -25.98 -3.33
N GLN A 216 -19.79 -26.07 -3.14
CA GLN A 216 -20.56 -25.07 -2.38
C GLN A 216 -20.11 -24.90 -0.93
N SER A 217 -19.77 -25.98 -0.22
CA SER A 217 -19.27 -25.92 1.16
C SER A 217 -17.91 -25.22 1.28
N ALA A 218 -17.05 -25.35 0.27
CA ALA A 218 -15.76 -24.69 0.26
C ALA A 218 -15.86 -23.20 -0.11
N ARG A 219 -16.92 -22.77 -0.82
CA ARG A 219 -17.20 -21.33 -1.05
C ARG A 219 -17.42 -20.57 0.24
N GLU A 220 -18.12 -21.15 1.20
CA GLU A 220 -18.32 -20.54 2.52
C GLU A 220 -17.00 -20.32 3.23
N THR A 221 -16.11 -21.32 3.22
CA THR A 221 -14.77 -21.18 3.80
C THR A 221 -13.93 -20.11 3.07
N LEU A 222 -14.04 -20.00 1.74
CA LEU A 222 -13.37 -18.94 0.98
C LEU A 222 -13.89 -17.54 1.35
N ARG A 223 -15.22 -17.39 1.48
CA ARG A 223 -15.84 -16.13 1.93
C ARG A 223 -15.41 -15.78 3.35
N GLU A 224 -15.36 -16.75 4.27
CA GLU A 224 -14.89 -16.54 5.64
C GLU A 224 -13.45 -16.03 5.67
N ARG A 225 -12.54 -16.66 4.90
CA ARG A 225 -11.15 -16.21 4.78
C ARG A 225 -11.03 -14.83 4.17
N TYR A 226 -11.72 -14.58 3.08
CA TYR A 226 -11.70 -13.27 2.42
C TYR A 226 -12.24 -12.18 3.36
N THR A 227 -13.34 -12.47 4.06
CA THR A 227 -13.92 -11.55 5.03
C THR A 227 -12.95 -11.27 6.18
N ALA A 228 -12.35 -12.31 6.77
CA ALA A 228 -11.45 -12.16 7.90
C ALA A 228 -10.14 -11.44 7.56
N ASN A 229 -9.59 -11.63 6.35
CA ASN A 229 -8.27 -11.12 5.99
C ASN A 229 -8.28 -9.88 5.09
N VAL A 230 -9.41 -9.53 4.47
CA VAL A 230 -9.51 -8.40 3.53
C VAL A 230 -10.59 -7.41 3.96
N VAL A 231 -11.84 -7.87 4.10
CA VAL A 231 -12.99 -6.99 4.37
C VAL A 231 -12.95 -6.45 5.79
N LEU A 232 -12.87 -7.34 6.79
CA LEU A 232 -12.93 -6.97 8.20
C LEU A 232 -11.78 -6.02 8.60
N PRO A 233 -10.50 -6.26 8.24
CA PRO A 233 -9.44 -5.31 8.56
C PRO A 233 -9.65 -3.95 7.92
N ARG A 234 -10.15 -3.89 6.67
CA ARG A 234 -10.44 -2.64 5.96
C ARG A 234 -11.57 -1.86 6.64
N ASP A 235 -12.68 -2.52 6.94
CA ASP A 235 -13.84 -1.92 7.59
C ASP A 235 -13.52 -1.45 9.02
N LEU A 236 -12.85 -2.29 9.82
CA LEU A 236 -12.38 -1.90 11.16
C LEU A 236 -11.43 -0.72 11.10
N THR A 237 -10.48 -0.71 10.15
CA THR A 237 -9.55 0.41 9.97
C THR A 237 -10.31 1.72 9.69
N GLN A 238 -11.30 1.68 8.80
CA GLN A 238 -12.09 2.87 8.45
C GLN A 238 -12.91 3.35 9.65
N ARG A 239 -13.69 2.47 10.28
CA ARG A 239 -14.55 2.84 11.42
C ARG A 239 -13.75 3.35 12.61
N LEU A 240 -12.64 2.67 12.97
CA LEU A 240 -11.79 3.11 14.08
C LEU A 240 -11.11 4.44 13.77
N ARG A 241 -10.69 4.70 12.52
CA ARG A 241 -10.14 6.00 12.13
C ARG A 241 -11.14 7.13 12.33
N ASP A 242 -12.36 6.95 11.85
CA ASP A 242 -13.43 7.97 11.94
C ASP A 242 -13.88 8.17 13.40
N GLN A 243 -14.00 7.08 14.17
CA GLN A 243 -14.34 7.14 15.59
C GLN A 243 -13.25 7.79 16.44
N LEU A 244 -11.97 7.48 16.21
CA LEU A 244 -10.88 8.12 16.95
C LEU A 244 -10.76 9.61 16.64
N TYR A 245 -10.97 9.98 15.38
CA TYR A 245 -10.94 11.38 14.97
C TYR A 245 -12.10 12.18 15.58
N SER A 246 -13.31 11.61 15.66
CA SER A 246 -14.43 12.29 16.33
C SER A 246 -14.28 12.35 17.85
N LEU A 247 -13.73 11.30 18.49
CA LEU A 247 -13.46 11.27 19.93
C LEU A 247 -12.25 12.11 20.36
N ALA A 248 -11.41 12.52 19.41
CA ALA A 248 -10.24 13.34 19.68
C ALA A 248 -10.59 14.67 20.35
N THR A 249 -11.71 15.30 19.94
CA THR A 249 -12.24 16.55 20.49
C THR A 249 -12.22 16.56 22.03
N LYS A 250 -12.79 15.52 22.64
CA LYS A 250 -12.94 15.42 24.10
C LYS A 250 -11.63 15.23 24.86
N ASN A 251 -10.56 14.77 24.21
CA ASN A 251 -9.32 14.33 24.88
C ASN A 251 -8.13 15.30 24.69
N LEU A 252 -8.32 16.46 24.07
CA LEU A 252 -7.20 17.33 23.68
C LEU A 252 -6.77 18.34 24.73
N ILE A 253 -7.73 19.03 25.36
CA ILE A 253 -7.44 20.14 26.28
C ILE A 253 -7.61 19.72 27.76
N GLY A 254 -8.29 18.61 28.04
CA GLY A 254 -8.51 18.08 29.40
C GLY A 254 -9.97 17.65 29.55
N ASP A 255 -10.32 16.95 30.64
CA ASP A 255 -11.71 16.57 30.90
C ASP A 255 -12.59 17.82 31.06
N GLU A 256 -13.73 17.81 30.38
CA GLU A 256 -14.77 18.85 30.37
C GLU A 256 -15.55 18.88 31.70
N GLU A 257 -14.87 19.02 32.84
CA GLU A 257 -15.59 19.42 34.06
C GLU A 257 -16.07 20.86 33.86
N GLU A 258 -17.35 20.99 33.46
CA GLU A 258 -18.36 22.08 33.58
C GLU A 258 -17.95 23.57 33.50
N ASP A 259 -16.71 23.89 33.20
CA ASP A 259 -16.18 25.25 33.29
C ASP A 259 -16.45 25.98 31.96
N ARG A 260 -17.64 26.62 31.87
CA ARG A 260 -18.22 27.26 30.65
C ARG A 260 -17.38 28.35 29.97
N GLY A 261 -16.16 28.61 30.43
CA GLY A 261 -15.23 29.58 29.84
C GLY A 261 -13.93 28.99 29.27
N ARG A 262 -13.67 27.68 29.43
CA ARG A 262 -12.36 27.12 29.06
C ARG A 262 -12.17 27.05 27.54
N PRO A 263 -10.93 27.27 27.06
CA PRO A 263 -10.59 27.09 25.65
C PRO A 263 -10.90 25.65 25.20
N THR A 264 -11.67 25.49 24.13
CA THR A 264 -12.02 24.17 23.59
C THR A 264 -11.59 24.02 22.14
N ALA A 265 -11.42 22.77 21.69
CA ALA A 265 -11.07 22.47 20.31
C ALA A 265 -11.87 21.29 19.77
N THR A 266 -12.38 21.40 18.55
CA THR A 266 -13.17 20.36 17.90
C THR A 266 -12.72 20.04 16.48
N PHE A 267 -13.19 18.90 15.96
CA PHE A 267 -12.97 18.46 14.59
C PHE A 267 -14.29 18.22 13.84
N GLY A 268 -14.27 18.46 12.54
CA GLY A 268 -15.24 17.94 11.58
C GLY A 268 -16.60 18.65 11.50
N PHE A 269 -16.91 19.59 12.39
CA PHE A 269 -18.17 20.34 12.37
C PHE A 269 -17.90 21.84 12.12
N ASP A 270 -18.68 22.45 11.21
CA ASP A 270 -18.71 23.90 11.02
C ASP A 270 -19.83 24.49 11.89
N PHE A 271 -19.48 25.47 12.73
CA PHE A 271 -20.38 26.07 13.71
C PHE A 271 -20.98 27.40 13.24
N GLY A 272 -20.75 27.81 11.99
CA GLY A 272 -21.26 29.10 11.49
C GLY A 272 -20.44 30.31 11.97
N ALA A 273 -20.53 31.41 11.22
CA ALA A 273 -19.77 32.65 11.44
C ALA A 273 -20.26 33.37 12.71
N PRO A 274 -19.44 34.25 13.35
CA PRO A 274 -18.16 34.80 12.90
C PRO A 274 -16.92 34.02 13.37
N TRP A 275 -15.87 34.00 12.54
CA TRP A 275 -14.61 33.31 12.79
C TRP A 275 -13.39 34.00 12.21
N SER A 276 -12.24 33.76 12.83
CA SER A 276 -10.93 34.14 12.30
C SER A 276 -10.25 32.91 11.69
N VAL A 277 -9.83 33.01 10.43
CA VAL A 277 -9.07 31.96 9.76
C VAL A 277 -7.64 31.94 10.31
N GLU A 278 -7.21 30.81 10.85
CA GLU A 278 -5.86 30.66 11.38
C GLU A 278 -4.93 29.98 10.38
N ILE A 279 -5.43 28.96 9.68
CA ILE A 279 -4.71 28.26 8.63
C ILE A 279 -5.65 28.03 7.44
N GLU A 280 -5.16 28.50 6.30
CA GLU A 280 -5.70 28.25 4.98
C GLU A 280 -4.60 27.60 4.14
N THR A 281 -5.01 26.64 3.33
CA THR A 281 -4.11 25.94 2.40
C THR A 281 -4.82 25.83 1.04
N PRO A 282 -4.18 26.29 -0.06
CA PRO A 282 -4.64 26.01 -1.41
C PRO A 282 -4.35 24.55 -1.77
N PHE A 283 -5.37 23.85 -2.27
CA PHE A 283 -5.24 22.48 -2.77
C PHE A 283 -5.57 22.41 -4.26
N ASP A 284 -4.53 22.42 -5.11
CA ASP A 284 -4.65 22.36 -6.57
C ASP A 284 -5.30 21.07 -7.10
N ARG A 285 -5.29 20.00 -6.28
CA ARG A 285 -5.87 18.70 -6.60
C ARG A 285 -6.81 18.28 -5.46
N PRO A 286 -7.81 17.42 -5.72
CA PRO A 286 -8.62 16.84 -4.66
C PRO A 286 -7.73 16.03 -3.71
N VAL A 287 -7.69 16.45 -2.45
CA VAL A 287 -6.96 15.77 -1.40
C VAL A 287 -7.87 15.33 -0.27
N VAL A 288 -7.46 14.34 0.49
CA VAL A 288 -8.16 13.86 1.69
C VAL A 288 -7.22 13.93 2.88
N LEU A 289 -7.81 14.15 4.07
CA LEU A 289 -7.07 14.03 5.32
C LEU A 289 -6.76 12.55 5.56
N HIS A 290 -5.49 12.19 5.38
CA HIS A 290 -5.03 10.81 5.46
C HIS A 290 -4.63 10.41 6.89
N ASP A 291 -3.90 11.28 7.61
CA ASP A 291 -3.43 11.02 8.97
C ASP A 291 -3.29 12.31 9.79
N VAL A 292 -3.38 12.20 11.12
CA VAL A 292 -3.17 13.31 12.05
C VAL A 292 -2.24 12.88 13.18
N ARG A 293 -1.23 13.70 13.46
CA ARG A 293 -0.28 13.52 14.56
C ARG A 293 -0.83 14.13 15.84
N MET A 294 -1.63 13.36 16.57
CA MET A 294 -2.40 13.84 17.71
C MET A 294 -1.54 14.36 18.87
N THR A 295 -0.33 13.84 19.07
CA THR A 295 0.58 14.35 20.09
C THR A 295 0.98 15.80 19.81
N TRP A 296 1.17 16.15 18.54
CA TRP A 296 1.57 17.50 18.13
C TRP A 296 0.39 18.47 18.20
N VAL A 297 -0.79 18.02 17.75
CA VAL A 297 -2.04 18.80 17.89
C VAL A 297 -2.32 19.09 19.37
N ARG A 298 -2.25 18.08 20.24
CA ARG A 298 -2.41 18.23 21.70
C ARG A 298 -1.40 19.23 22.27
N TRP A 299 -0.14 19.17 21.85
CA TRP A 299 0.88 20.10 22.31
C TRP A 299 0.55 21.55 21.93
N VAL A 300 0.17 21.79 20.67
CA VAL A 300 -0.24 23.13 20.19
C VAL A 300 -1.44 23.65 20.96
N LEU A 301 -2.48 22.82 21.11
CA LEU A 301 -3.72 23.24 21.77
C LEU A 301 -3.52 23.52 23.27
N ARG A 302 -2.71 22.72 23.97
CA ARG A 302 -2.35 23.00 25.37
C ARG A 302 -1.58 24.30 25.52
N ARG A 303 -0.60 24.54 24.64
CA ARG A 303 0.16 25.79 24.63
C ARG A 303 -0.75 26.98 24.36
N TRP A 304 -1.65 26.87 23.39
CA TRP A 304 -2.65 27.88 23.07
C TRP A 304 -3.61 28.13 24.23
N SER A 305 -4.17 27.08 24.85
CA SER A 305 -5.06 27.20 26.03
C SER A 305 -4.40 27.98 27.16
N ALA A 306 -3.17 27.62 27.51
CA ALA A 306 -2.40 28.31 28.55
C ALA A 306 -2.10 29.78 28.19
N ARG A 307 -2.05 30.14 26.90
CA ARG A 307 -1.92 31.55 26.47
C ARG A 307 -3.25 32.28 26.54
N CYS A 308 -4.36 31.63 26.18
CA CYS A 308 -5.71 32.16 26.32
C CYS A 308 -6.06 32.44 27.78
N GLU A 309 -5.77 31.51 28.70
CA GLU A 309 -6.00 31.67 30.14
C GLU A 309 -5.21 32.84 30.72
N ARG A 310 -3.94 32.99 30.34
CA ARG A 310 -3.11 34.15 30.73
C ARG A 310 -3.66 35.48 30.23
N ALA A 311 -4.21 35.50 29.01
CA ALA A 311 -4.81 36.71 28.44
C ALA A 311 -6.20 37.02 29.04
N ALA A 312 -6.97 36.00 29.39
CA ALA A 312 -8.28 36.16 30.03
C ALA A 312 -8.17 36.80 31.43
N GLY A 313 -7.08 36.56 32.15
CA GLY A 313 -6.77 37.27 33.40
C GLY A 313 -6.51 38.78 33.23
N GLN A 314 -6.34 39.27 32.00
CA GLN A 314 -6.01 40.66 31.69
C GLN A 314 -7.14 41.43 30.98
N GLN A 315 -8.14 40.74 30.40
CA GLN A 315 -9.26 41.37 29.67
C GLN A 315 -10.57 40.61 29.93
N PRO A 316 -11.64 41.29 30.38
CA PRO A 316 -12.96 40.67 30.50
C PRO A 316 -13.49 40.25 29.12
N ALA A 317 -13.98 39.03 29.01
CA ALA A 317 -14.47 38.47 27.76
C ALA A 317 -15.72 39.24 27.27
N PRO A 318 -15.82 39.56 25.96
CA PRO A 318 -17.03 40.15 25.41
C PRO A 318 -18.20 39.18 25.55
N ALA A 319 -19.31 39.64 26.14
CA ALA A 319 -20.53 38.86 26.29
C ALA A 319 -21.12 38.53 24.91
N LEU A 320 -20.93 37.30 24.45
CA LEU A 320 -21.59 36.78 23.27
C LEU A 320 -22.98 36.27 23.67
N ASN A 321 -24.01 37.03 23.29
CA ASN A 321 -25.42 36.67 23.46
C ASN A 321 -25.76 35.45 22.58
N GLY A 322 -25.63 34.25 23.12
CA GLY A 322 -26.03 33.01 22.44
C GLY A 322 -25.99 31.79 23.35
N LEU A 323 -26.87 30.82 23.10
CA LEU A 323 -26.99 29.53 23.82
C LEU A 323 -25.82 28.55 23.53
N GLY A 324 -24.62 29.06 23.25
CA GLY A 324 -23.44 28.26 22.88
C GLY A 324 -22.23 28.48 23.77
N HIS A 325 -21.23 27.59 23.69
CA HIS A 325 -19.97 27.65 24.44
C HIS A 325 -19.31 29.03 24.31
N GLN A 326 -19.16 29.76 25.43
CA GLN A 326 -18.71 31.17 25.44
C GLN A 326 -17.18 31.33 25.47
N GLY A 327 -16.44 30.24 25.70
CA GLY A 327 -14.98 30.25 25.74
C GLY A 327 -14.29 30.37 24.37
N PRO A 328 -12.98 30.69 24.35
CA PRO A 328 -12.16 30.60 23.15
C PRO A 328 -12.27 29.23 22.49
N PHE A 329 -12.35 29.20 21.16
CA PHE A 329 -12.62 27.97 20.44
C PHE A 329 -11.74 27.85 19.19
N ILE A 330 -11.07 26.72 19.02
CA ILE A 330 -10.43 26.34 17.76
C ILE A 330 -11.24 25.23 17.12
N TRP A 331 -11.44 25.30 15.82
CA TRP A 331 -12.01 24.17 15.09
C TRP A 331 -11.20 23.80 13.87
N PHE A 332 -11.18 22.50 13.63
CA PHE A 332 -10.58 21.90 12.45
C PHE A 332 -11.71 21.40 11.55
N THR A 333 -11.95 22.06 10.42
CA THR A 333 -13.07 21.68 9.53
C THR A 333 -12.82 20.41 8.74
N CYS A 334 -11.56 19.95 8.62
CA CYS A 334 -11.24 18.72 7.92
C CYS A 334 -11.98 17.53 8.56
N GLN A 335 -12.60 16.70 7.72
CA GLN A 335 -13.12 15.40 8.11
C GLN A 335 -12.20 14.31 7.57
N MET A 336 -12.11 13.18 8.29
CA MET A 336 -11.52 11.98 7.71
C MET A 336 -12.32 11.61 6.45
N ARG A 337 -11.63 11.40 5.32
CA ARG A 337 -12.22 11.11 3.98
C ARG A 337 -12.96 12.27 3.30
N GLY A 338 -13.10 13.43 3.95
CA GLY A 338 -13.64 14.62 3.29
C GLY A 338 -12.70 15.05 2.18
N VAL A 339 -13.19 15.13 0.95
CA VAL A 339 -12.42 15.64 -0.18
C VAL A 339 -12.32 17.16 -0.06
N LEU A 340 -11.10 17.66 -0.04
CA LEU A 340 -10.75 19.07 0.06
C LEU A 340 -10.16 19.52 -1.28
N HIS A 341 -10.63 20.66 -1.79
CA HIS A 341 -10.14 21.24 -3.04
C HIS A 341 -10.31 22.76 -3.03
N GLY A 342 -9.39 23.47 -3.69
CA GLY A 342 -9.34 24.93 -3.69
C GLY A 342 -8.77 25.49 -2.39
N ASP A 343 -9.13 26.73 -2.07
CA ASP A 343 -8.71 27.41 -0.86
C ASP A 343 -9.52 26.92 0.34
N VAL A 344 -8.89 26.10 1.19
CA VAL A 344 -9.56 25.49 2.33
C VAL A 344 -9.03 26.07 3.64
N SER A 345 -9.91 26.82 4.31
CA SER A 345 -9.70 27.33 5.67
C SER A 345 -9.98 26.23 6.70
N TRP A 346 -9.01 25.34 6.88
CA TRP A 346 -9.19 24.13 7.68
C TRP A 346 -8.94 24.29 9.18
N CYS A 347 -8.27 25.36 9.62
CA CYS A 347 -8.16 25.71 11.03
C CYS A 347 -8.70 27.12 11.21
N ARG A 348 -9.76 27.25 12.00
CA ARG A 348 -10.34 28.56 12.34
C ARG A 348 -10.50 28.69 13.85
N ARG A 349 -10.66 29.92 14.29
CA ARG A 349 -10.75 30.30 15.70
C ARG A 349 -11.90 31.26 15.95
N ARG A 350 -12.55 31.14 17.10
CA ARG A 350 -13.50 32.11 17.65
C ARG A 350 -13.01 32.53 19.04
N GLY A 351 -12.77 33.82 19.23
CA GLY A 351 -12.25 34.37 20.50
C GLY A 351 -10.81 33.97 20.83
N GLY A 352 -10.32 34.39 21.99
CA GLY A 352 -8.95 34.10 22.47
C GLY A 352 -7.82 34.73 21.64
N VAL A 353 -6.59 34.31 21.91
CA VAL A 353 -5.39 34.81 21.22
C VAL A 353 -5.13 34.06 19.90
N PRO A 354 -4.54 34.72 18.89
CA PRO A 354 -4.17 34.07 17.63
C PRO A 354 -3.08 33.00 17.82
N LEU A 355 -3.05 32.04 16.90
CA LEU A 355 -1.99 31.04 16.86
C LEU A 355 -0.68 31.71 16.41
N THR A 356 0.41 31.37 17.08
CA THR A 356 1.75 31.82 16.69
C THR A 356 2.17 31.16 15.37
N ALA A 357 3.09 31.79 14.64
CA ALA A 357 3.63 31.21 13.39
C ALA A 357 4.20 29.79 13.60
N PHE A 358 4.83 29.54 14.76
CA PHE A 358 5.34 28.22 15.12
C PHE A 358 4.22 27.19 15.34
N GLU A 359 3.16 27.54 16.07
CA GLU A 359 2.01 26.66 16.27
C GLU A 359 1.31 26.33 14.94
N LYS A 360 1.16 27.33 14.06
CA LYS A 360 0.63 27.13 12.69
C LYS A 360 1.52 26.18 11.89
N PHE A 361 2.83 26.32 11.97
CA PHE A 361 3.78 25.42 11.31
C PHE A 361 3.66 23.98 11.83
N VAL A 362 3.60 23.79 13.15
CA VAL A 362 3.43 22.46 13.76
C VAL A 362 2.10 21.82 13.34
N LEU A 363 1.00 22.57 13.34
CA LEU A 363 -0.30 22.08 12.87
C LEU A 363 -0.25 21.67 11.39
N ARG A 364 0.35 22.48 10.50
CA ARG A 364 0.54 22.12 9.08
C ARG A 364 1.32 20.83 8.90
N ARG A 365 2.28 20.52 9.77
CA ARG A 365 3.03 19.26 9.74
C ARG A 365 2.32 18.10 10.46
N ALA A 366 1.36 18.41 11.33
CA ALA A 366 0.60 17.41 12.06
C ALA A 366 -0.52 16.80 11.21
N PHE A 367 -1.18 17.60 10.37
CA PHE A 367 -2.20 17.15 9.43
C PHE A 367 -1.54 16.70 8.12
N ILE A 368 -1.70 15.42 7.78
CA ILE A 368 -1.11 14.83 6.57
C ILE A 368 -2.22 14.62 5.54
N PHE A 369 -2.13 15.36 4.44
CA PHE A 369 -3.03 15.24 3.31
C PHE A 369 -2.41 14.37 2.22
N ARG A 370 -3.25 13.62 1.50
CA ARG A 370 -2.86 12.84 0.30
C ARG A 370 -3.86 13.05 -0.83
N SER A 371 -3.43 12.79 -2.05
CA SER A 371 -4.32 12.78 -3.23
C SER A 371 -5.46 11.78 -3.00
N SER A 372 -6.69 12.15 -3.36
CA SER A 372 -7.85 11.24 -3.22
C SER A 372 -7.67 9.95 -4.03
N ARG A 373 -6.95 10.01 -5.14
CA ARG A 373 -6.61 8.85 -5.99
C ARG A 373 -5.71 7.82 -5.31
N ASP A 374 -5.02 8.20 -4.23
CA ASP A 374 -4.10 7.30 -3.51
C ASP A 374 -4.81 6.57 -2.36
N GLU A 375 -6.07 6.90 -2.04
CA GLU A 375 -6.88 6.22 -1.00
C GLU A 375 -7.85 5.16 -1.55
N GLU A 376 -8.09 5.13 -2.87
CA GLU A 376 -8.84 4.07 -3.57
C GLU A 376 -7.95 2.87 -3.87
#